data_AF-A0A3C1BXV3-F1
#
_entry.id   AF-A0A3C1BXV3-F1
#
_cell.length_a   1.000
_cell.length_b   1.000
_cell.length_c   1.000
_cell.angle_alpha   90.00
_cell.angle_beta   90.00
_cell.angle_gamma   90.00
#
_symmetry.space_group_name_H-M   'P 1'
#
loop_
_entity.id
_entity.type
_entity.pdbx_description
1 polymer ?
#
loop_
_entity_poly.entity_id
_entity_poly.type
_entity_poly.pdbx_seq_one_letter_code
_entity_poly.pdbx_strand_id
1 'polypeptide(L)'
;MANSKIIFNGKTLIDLTSDTVAADKLLAGITAHGKDGELVTGTCAFDANTQDATAAAAEILKGKTAYNKGKKITGTMPNNGAVTGTISAKDAQYTIPQGYHDGSGKVSIAKAEQDKLIPGNIREGVTVLGVEGTMSGTEGAKPQAKTATPSAEEQVILPDEGYNCLSQVTVEAIPYKEAANSAGGTTVTIG
;
A
#
# COMPACT_ATOMS: atom_id res chain seq x y z
N MET A 1 -42.38 -50.40 36.91
CA MET A 1 -41.61 -49.68 37.93
C MET A 1 -40.24 -50.27 37.95
N ALA A 2 -39.26 -49.47 37.53
CA ALA A 2 -37.86 -49.78 37.66
C ALA A 2 -37.43 -49.72 39.14
N ASN A 3 -36.29 -50.34 39.44
CA ASN A 3 -35.75 -50.39 40.79
C ASN A 3 -34.70 -49.29 40.95
N SER A 4 -34.98 -48.27 41.77
CA SER A 4 -34.04 -47.18 42.06
C SER A 4 -32.98 -47.52 43.10
N LYS A 5 -33.19 -48.57 43.92
CA LYS A 5 -32.28 -49.00 44.98
C LYS A 5 -32.29 -50.51 45.14
N ILE A 6 -31.11 -51.12 45.20
CA ILE A 6 -30.92 -52.58 45.35
C ILE A 6 -30.05 -52.83 46.57
N ILE A 7 -30.56 -53.60 47.54
CA ILE A 7 -29.84 -54.03 48.74
C ILE A 7 -29.79 -55.55 48.75
N PHE A 8 -28.61 -56.11 48.95
CA PHE A 8 -28.39 -57.56 49.07
C PHE A 8 -27.64 -57.87 50.36
N ASN A 9 -28.20 -58.71 51.23
CA ASN A 9 -27.64 -59.06 52.53
C ASN A 9 -27.21 -57.84 53.38
N GLY A 10 -28.04 -56.79 53.41
CA GLY A 10 -27.75 -55.55 54.13
C GLY A 10 -26.74 -54.61 53.46
N LYS A 11 -26.16 -55.01 52.32
CA LYS A 11 -25.24 -54.17 51.53
C LYS A 11 -25.98 -53.50 50.37
N THR A 12 -25.90 -52.17 50.30
CA THR A 12 -26.39 -51.41 49.14
C THR A 12 -25.51 -51.72 47.93
N LEU A 13 -26.11 -52.24 46.87
CA LEU A 13 -25.44 -52.55 45.60
C LEU A 13 -25.64 -51.42 44.57
N ILE A 14 -26.85 -50.84 44.52
CA ILE A 14 -27.22 -49.71 43.66
C ILE A 14 -28.11 -48.76 44.48
N ASP A 15 -27.90 -47.46 44.38
CA ASP A 15 -28.77 -46.43 44.97
C ASP A 15 -28.75 -45.18 44.08
N LEU A 16 -29.79 -45.03 43.27
CA LEU A 16 -29.99 -43.90 42.37
C LEU A 16 -30.77 -42.76 43.03
N THR A 17 -31.24 -42.93 44.28
CA THR A 17 -32.23 -42.02 44.89
C THR A 17 -31.74 -40.58 45.07
N SER A 18 -30.43 -40.35 44.97
CA SER A 18 -29.78 -39.03 45.04
C SER A 18 -29.37 -38.47 43.66
N ASP A 19 -29.62 -39.19 42.57
CA ASP A 19 -29.21 -38.76 41.22
C ASP A 19 -30.04 -37.57 40.73
N THR A 20 -29.38 -36.68 39.99
CA THR A 20 -29.98 -35.43 39.48
C THR A 20 -30.07 -35.41 37.95
N VAL A 21 -30.08 -36.59 37.32
CA VAL A 21 -30.19 -36.72 35.86
C VAL A 21 -31.53 -36.14 35.41
N ALA A 22 -31.47 -35.17 34.50
CA ALA A 22 -32.65 -34.55 33.92
C ALA A 22 -32.55 -34.62 32.39
N ALA A 23 -33.68 -34.90 31.73
CA ALA A 23 -33.74 -35.05 30.29
C ALA A 23 -33.22 -33.81 29.55
N ASP A 24 -33.44 -32.60 30.09
CA ASP A 24 -32.99 -31.34 29.48
C ASP A 24 -31.49 -31.05 29.69
N LYS A 25 -30.80 -31.85 30.52
CA LYS A 25 -29.34 -31.78 30.73
C LYS A 25 -28.59 -32.89 30.01
N LEU A 26 -29.30 -33.88 29.48
CA LEU A 26 -28.74 -35.01 28.74
C LEU A 26 -28.92 -34.77 27.23
N LEU A 27 -27.84 -34.90 26.45
CA LEU A 27 -27.86 -34.69 25.00
C LEU A 27 -28.95 -35.54 24.33
N ALA A 28 -29.62 -34.96 23.34
CA ALA A 28 -30.73 -35.57 22.64
C ALA A 28 -30.43 -37.02 22.21
N GLY A 29 -31.27 -37.96 22.63
CA GLY A 29 -31.15 -39.39 22.28
C GLY A 29 -30.19 -40.21 23.15
N ILE A 30 -29.38 -39.59 24.01
CA ILE A 30 -28.62 -40.32 25.03
C ILE A 30 -29.58 -40.77 26.14
N THR A 31 -29.43 -41.99 26.63
CA THR A 31 -30.26 -42.54 27.70
C THR A 31 -29.48 -42.69 29.02
N ALA A 32 -30.18 -42.56 30.13
CA ALA A 32 -29.70 -42.79 31.48
C ALA A 32 -30.85 -43.26 32.39
N HIS A 33 -30.58 -43.58 33.65
CA HIS A 33 -31.62 -43.87 34.64
C HIS A 33 -31.83 -42.68 35.58
N GLY A 34 -33.08 -42.36 35.90
CA GLY A 34 -33.45 -41.32 36.87
C GLY A 34 -33.39 -41.82 38.31
N LYS A 35 -33.67 -40.91 39.27
CA LYS A 35 -33.69 -41.25 40.72
C LYS A 35 -34.76 -42.27 41.13
N ASP A 36 -35.76 -42.45 40.28
CA ASP A 36 -36.81 -43.46 40.36
C ASP A 36 -36.43 -44.78 39.66
N GLY A 37 -35.25 -44.83 39.04
CA GLY A 37 -34.74 -45.96 38.26
C GLY A 37 -35.29 -46.03 36.84
N GLU A 38 -36.26 -45.19 36.48
CA GLU A 38 -36.88 -45.20 35.15
C GLU A 38 -35.90 -44.66 34.09
N LEU A 39 -36.11 -45.04 32.82
CA LEU A 39 -35.28 -44.58 31.72
C LEU A 39 -35.55 -43.09 31.45
N VAL A 40 -34.49 -42.29 31.44
CA VAL A 40 -34.50 -40.89 31.04
C VAL A 40 -33.80 -40.78 29.68
N THR A 41 -34.54 -40.31 28.67
CA THR A 41 -33.97 -39.99 27.35
C THR A 41 -33.68 -38.50 27.28
N GLY A 42 -32.47 -38.16 26.88
CA GLY A 42 -32.03 -36.80 26.71
C GLY A 42 -32.83 -36.05 25.65
N THR A 43 -33.07 -34.77 25.93
CA THR A 43 -33.81 -33.80 25.11
C THR A 43 -32.99 -32.53 24.89
N CYS A 44 -31.82 -32.43 25.50
CA CYS A 44 -30.92 -31.29 25.36
C CYS A 44 -30.46 -31.16 23.90
N ALA A 45 -30.88 -30.08 23.25
CA ALA A 45 -30.49 -29.75 21.88
C ALA A 45 -29.20 -28.91 21.80
N PHE A 46 -28.53 -28.64 22.93
CA PHE A 46 -27.28 -27.89 22.94
C PHE A 46 -26.20 -28.64 22.14
N ASP A 47 -25.55 -27.92 21.24
CA ASP A 47 -24.52 -28.44 20.33
C ASP A 47 -23.13 -27.83 20.58
N ALA A 48 -23.01 -26.79 21.43
CA ALA A 48 -21.74 -26.12 21.72
C ALA A 48 -21.64 -25.51 23.14
N ASN A 49 -20.48 -25.66 23.78
CA ASN A 49 -20.07 -24.86 24.94
C ASN A 49 -19.47 -23.52 24.45
N THR A 50 -20.02 -22.39 24.88
CA THR A 50 -19.63 -21.04 24.41
C THR A 50 -19.01 -20.17 25.49
N GLN A 51 -18.55 -20.76 26.60
CA GLN A 51 -18.03 -20.02 27.74
C GLN A 51 -16.68 -19.33 27.48
N ASP A 52 -15.90 -19.89 26.56
CA ASP A 52 -14.61 -19.38 26.07
C ASP A 52 -14.74 -18.49 24.82
N ALA A 53 -15.96 -18.32 24.29
CA ALA A 53 -16.20 -17.45 23.14
C ALA A 53 -15.90 -15.97 23.48
N THR A 54 -15.21 -15.29 22.57
CA THR A 54 -14.75 -13.91 22.76
C THR A 54 -15.38 -12.90 21.81
N ALA A 55 -16.05 -13.36 20.76
CA ALA A 55 -16.60 -12.49 19.72
C ALA A 55 -17.59 -11.45 20.27
N ALA A 56 -17.39 -10.20 19.87
CA ALA A 56 -18.29 -9.08 20.12
C ALA A 56 -19.16 -8.78 18.89
N ALA A 57 -20.27 -8.06 19.08
CA ALA A 57 -21.14 -7.64 17.98
C ALA A 57 -20.39 -6.84 16.90
N ALA A 58 -19.45 -5.99 17.29
CA ALA A 58 -18.62 -5.20 16.39
C ALA A 58 -17.62 -6.02 15.57
N GLU A 59 -17.37 -7.28 15.94
CA GLU A 59 -16.44 -8.20 15.29
C GLU A 59 -17.16 -9.16 14.32
N ILE A 60 -18.48 -9.11 14.28
CA ILE A 60 -19.32 -9.99 13.46
C ILE A 60 -20.00 -9.15 12.37
N LEU A 61 -20.01 -9.67 11.13
CA LEU A 61 -20.67 -9.02 10.01
C LEU A 61 -22.14 -8.69 10.30
N LYS A 62 -22.58 -7.52 9.84
CA LYS A 62 -23.93 -7.01 10.04
C LYS A 62 -24.97 -8.05 9.63
N GLY A 63 -25.89 -8.37 10.55
CA GLY A 63 -26.97 -9.33 10.33
C GLY A 63 -26.57 -10.81 10.48
N LYS A 64 -25.28 -11.13 10.63
CA LYS A 64 -24.84 -12.46 11.06
C LYS A 64 -24.98 -12.59 12.57
N THR A 65 -25.11 -13.81 13.08
CA THR A 65 -25.29 -14.06 14.51
C THR A 65 -24.29 -15.10 15.00
N ALA A 66 -23.86 -14.95 16.26
CA ALA A 66 -23.06 -15.94 16.97
C ALA A 66 -23.60 -16.13 18.40
N TYR A 67 -23.05 -17.09 19.13
CA TYR A 67 -23.30 -17.25 20.56
C TYR A 67 -22.04 -16.98 21.36
N ASN A 68 -22.17 -16.22 22.44
CA ASN A 68 -21.09 -15.96 23.39
C ASN A 68 -21.65 -16.08 24.81
N LYS A 69 -21.06 -16.96 25.64
CA LYS A 69 -21.47 -17.22 27.02
C LYS A 69 -22.98 -17.48 27.15
N GLY A 70 -23.51 -18.33 26.28
CA GLY A 70 -24.92 -18.70 26.23
C GLY A 70 -25.88 -17.63 25.68
N LYS A 71 -25.38 -16.46 25.24
CA LYS A 71 -26.22 -15.39 24.67
C LYS A 71 -26.03 -15.29 23.17
N LYS A 72 -27.14 -15.18 22.43
CA LYS A 72 -27.11 -14.85 21.01
C LYS A 72 -26.70 -13.39 20.83
N ILE A 73 -25.68 -13.15 20.04
CA ILE A 73 -25.20 -11.82 19.64
C ILE A 73 -25.42 -11.62 18.14
N THR A 74 -25.86 -10.43 17.75
CA THR A 74 -26.05 -10.06 16.35
C THR A 74 -24.95 -9.09 15.94
N GLY A 75 -24.30 -9.38 14.83
CA GLY A 75 -23.20 -8.61 14.30
C GLY A 75 -23.60 -7.22 13.81
N THR A 76 -22.68 -6.28 13.95
CA THR A 76 -22.83 -4.88 13.55
C THR A 76 -21.73 -4.41 12.61
N MET A 77 -20.72 -5.24 12.32
CA MET A 77 -19.61 -4.86 11.43
C MET A 77 -20.10 -4.64 10.00
N PRO A 78 -19.91 -3.44 9.40
CA PRO A 78 -20.23 -3.21 8.00
C PRO A 78 -19.42 -4.12 7.08
N ASN A 79 -20.04 -4.57 5.99
CA ASN A 79 -19.32 -5.18 4.87
C ASN A 79 -19.10 -4.09 3.81
N ASN A 80 -17.86 -3.64 3.67
CA ASN A 80 -17.45 -2.59 2.74
C ASN A 80 -17.05 -3.15 1.36
N GLY A 81 -16.91 -4.48 1.23
CA GLY A 81 -16.50 -5.13 -0.02
C GLY A 81 -15.18 -4.59 -0.57
N ALA A 82 -15.17 -4.30 -1.87
CA ALA A 82 -14.02 -3.78 -2.61
C ALA A 82 -13.94 -2.25 -2.51
N VAL A 83 -13.29 -1.75 -1.46
CA VAL A 83 -13.10 -0.30 -1.30
C VAL A 83 -12.02 0.21 -2.25
N THR A 84 -12.36 1.21 -3.07
CA THR A 84 -11.43 1.87 -3.98
C THR A 84 -11.24 3.35 -3.64
N GLY A 85 -10.01 3.82 -3.79
CA GLY A 85 -9.62 5.20 -3.47
C GLY A 85 -8.61 5.77 -4.45
N THR A 86 -8.56 7.09 -4.53
CA THR A 86 -7.56 7.80 -5.36
C THR A 86 -6.82 8.87 -4.54
N ILE A 87 -5.53 9.06 -4.86
CA ILE A 87 -4.69 10.12 -4.32
C ILE A 87 -4.36 11.11 -5.44
N SER A 88 -4.73 12.38 -5.26
CA SER A 88 -4.58 13.44 -6.27
C SER A 88 -3.68 14.61 -5.84
N ALA A 89 -3.19 14.61 -4.60
CA ALA A 89 -2.30 15.65 -4.10
C ALA A 89 -1.20 15.04 -3.21
N LYS A 90 -0.06 15.74 -3.10
CA LYS A 90 1.15 15.25 -2.42
C LYS A 90 0.92 14.84 -0.96
N ASP A 91 0.07 15.57 -0.23
CA ASP A 91 -0.23 15.31 1.18
C ASP A 91 -1.62 14.69 1.38
N ALA A 92 -2.30 14.31 0.28
CA ALA A 92 -3.63 13.73 0.38
C ALA A 92 -3.56 12.34 1.03
N GLN A 93 -4.55 12.07 1.87
CA GLN A 93 -4.72 10.78 2.52
C GLN A 93 -6.08 10.20 2.16
N TYR A 94 -6.13 8.89 1.96
CA TYR A 94 -7.39 8.17 1.78
C TYR A 94 -7.69 7.39 3.06
N THR A 95 -8.78 7.74 3.74
CA THR A 95 -9.23 7.01 4.93
C THR A 95 -10.01 5.77 4.51
N ILE A 96 -9.47 4.59 4.84
CA ILE A 96 -10.17 3.32 4.64
C ILE A 96 -11.25 3.20 5.72
N PRO A 97 -12.53 3.03 5.36
CA PRO A 97 -13.61 2.93 6.34
C PRO A 97 -13.46 1.66 7.18
N GLN A 98 -13.82 1.76 8.47
CA GLN A 98 -13.85 0.61 9.36
C GLN A 98 -14.89 -0.41 8.88
N GLY A 99 -14.57 -1.70 8.97
CA GLY A 99 -15.45 -2.80 8.60
C GLY A 99 -14.67 -3.93 7.92
N TYR A 100 -15.41 -4.90 7.40
CA TYR A 100 -14.85 -5.97 6.59
C TYR A 100 -14.61 -5.49 5.16
N HIS A 101 -13.43 -5.82 4.63
CA HIS A 101 -13.05 -5.60 3.24
C HIS A 101 -12.72 -6.94 2.62
N ASP A 102 -13.11 -7.15 1.37
CA ASP A 102 -12.94 -8.45 0.69
C ASP A 102 -11.53 -8.70 0.15
N GLY A 103 -10.61 -7.75 0.37
CA GLY A 103 -9.22 -7.82 -0.08
C GLY A 103 -9.00 -7.46 -1.55
N SER A 104 -10.05 -7.16 -2.31
CA SER A 104 -9.95 -6.77 -3.73
C SER A 104 -9.89 -5.25 -3.95
N GLY A 105 -10.12 -4.46 -2.89
CA GLY A 105 -10.02 -3.01 -2.91
C GLY A 105 -8.61 -2.50 -3.25
N LYS A 106 -8.54 -1.30 -3.86
CA LYS A 106 -7.28 -0.68 -4.29
C LYS A 106 -7.28 0.82 -4.06
N VAL A 107 -6.15 1.34 -3.60
CA VAL A 107 -5.87 2.79 -3.62
C VAL A 107 -4.85 3.05 -4.71
N SER A 108 -5.09 4.05 -5.56
CA SER A 108 -4.20 4.36 -6.69
C SER A 108 -3.98 5.85 -6.82
N ILE A 109 -2.92 6.25 -7.51
CA ILE A 109 -2.74 7.66 -7.89
C ILE A 109 -3.83 8.01 -8.90
N ALA A 110 -4.44 9.20 -8.78
CA ALA A 110 -5.43 9.65 -9.74
C ALA A 110 -4.84 9.64 -11.16
N LYS A 111 -5.60 9.15 -12.15
CA LYS A 111 -5.12 9.00 -13.52
C LYS A 111 -4.52 10.30 -14.09
N ALA A 112 -5.14 11.43 -13.80
CA ALA A 112 -4.65 12.74 -14.21
C ALA A 112 -3.26 13.09 -13.65
N GLU A 113 -2.92 12.62 -12.44
CA GLU A 113 -1.58 12.83 -11.87
C GLU A 113 -0.58 11.82 -12.45
N GLN A 114 -1.00 10.58 -12.75
CA GLN A 114 -0.16 9.63 -13.47
C GLN A 114 0.22 10.17 -14.86
N ASP A 115 -0.72 10.82 -15.55
CA ASP A 115 -0.51 11.40 -16.87
C ASP A 115 0.47 12.57 -16.89
N LYS A 116 0.75 13.18 -15.73
CA LYS A 116 1.78 14.22 -15.58
C LYS A 116 3.18 13.63 -15.41
N LEU A 117 3.31 12.34 -15.08
CA LEU A 117 4.59 11.63 -14.94
C LEU A 117 5.18 11.30 -16.31
N ILE A 118 5.54 12.35 -17.05
CA ILE A 118 6.12 12.27 -18.38
C ILE A 118 7.65 12.33 -18.20
N PRO A 119 8.43 11.35 -18.71
CA PRO A 119 9.90 11.36 -18.62
C PRO A 119 10.53 12.68 -19.08
N GLY A 120 10.05 13.22 -20.20
CA GLY A 120 10.48 14.51 -20.75
C GLY A 120 10.00 15.75 -19.98
N ASN A 121 9.34 15.59 -18.84
CA ASN A 121 9.05 16.67 -17.88
C ASN A 121 9.79 16.46 -16.54
N ILE A 122 10.59 15.40 -16.42
CA ILE A 122 11.35 15.05 -15.22
C ILE A 122 12.83 15.17 -15.56
N ARG A 123 13.60 15.81 -14.68
CA ARG A 123 15.05 16.00 -14.86
C ARG A 123 15.77 14.67 -15.06
N GLU A 124 16.70 14.64 -16.00
CA GLU A 124 17.56 13.49 -16.26
C GLU A 124 18.23 12.96 -14.99
N GLY A 125 18.20 11.64 -14.80
CA GLY A 125 18.72 10.96 -13.62
C GLY A 125 17.84 11.04 -12.36
N VAL A 126 16.67 11.70 -12.43
CA VAL A 126 15.68 11.70 -11.34
C VAL A 126 14.57 10.71 -11.64
N THR A 127 14.26 9.83 -10.70
CA THR A 127 13.14 8.88 -10.81
C THR A 127 12.00 9.28 -9.89
N VAL A 128 10.81 9.48 -10.46
CA VAL A 128 9.57 9.78 -9.71
C VAL A 128 8.58 8.64 -9.93
N LEU A 129 8.25 7.92 -8.85
CA LEU A 129 7.27 6.82 -8.87
C LEU A 129 7.58 5.73 -9.94
N GLY A 130 8.86 5.48 -10.19
CA GLY A 130 9.34 4.50 -11.19
C GLY A 130 9.50 5.05 -12.61
N VAL A 131 9.15 6.31 -12.85
CA VAL A 131 9.39 7.00 -14.13
C VAL A 131 10.72 7.74 -14.05
N GLU A 132 11.72 7.28 -14.80
CA GLU A 132 13.01 7.95 -14.94
C GLU A 132 12.89 9.17 -15.87
N GLY A 133 13.44 10.30 -15.43
CA GLY A 133 13.44 11.53 -16.20
C GLY A 133 14.46 11.55 -17.32
N THR A 134 14.12 12.24 -18.40
CA THR A 134 14.95 12.40 -19.60
C THR A 134 15.19 13.86 -19.97
N MET A 135 14.66 14.82 -19.19
CA MET A 135 14.92 16.23 -19.45
C MET A 135 16.38 16.56 -19.21
N SER A 136 17.09 16.82 -20.30
CA SER A 136 18.47 17.29 -20.25
C SER A 136 18.52 18.80 -20.09
N GLY A 137 19.56 19.29 -19.42
CA GLY A 137 19.85 20.73 -19.34
C GLY A 137 20.24 21.35 -20.69
N THR A 138 20.44 20.56 -21.74
CA THR A 138 20.79 21.01 -23.09
C THR A 138 19.67 20.78 -24.11
N GLU A 139 18.44 20.54 -23.67
CA GLU A 139 17.30 20.43 -24.58
C GLU A 139 17.16 21.70 -25.45
N GLY A 140 17.17 21.51 -26.76
CA GLY A 140 17.11 22.62 -27.72
C GLY A 140 18.40 23.46 -27.81
N ALA A 141 19.50 23.07 -27.16
CA ALA A 141 20.79 23.72 -27.35
C ALA A 141 21.27 23.52 -28.79
N LYS A 142 21.58 24.63 -29.45
CA LYS A 142 22.16 24.71 -30.79
C LYS A 142 23.49 25.47 -30.66
N PRO A 143 24.54 24.77 -30.18
CA PRO A 143 25.84 25.37 -29.98
C PRO A 143 26.53 25.69 -31.30
N GLN A 144 27.21 26.83 -31.34
CA GLN A 144 28.04 27.25 -32.47
C GLN A 144 29.51 27.40 -32.05
N ALA A 145 30.42 26.90 -32.88
CA ALA A 145 31.84 27.26 -32.82
C ALA A 145 32.11 28.43 -33.79
N LYS A 146 32.83 29.47 -33.33
CA LYS A 146 33.23 30.61 -34.16
C LYS A 146 34.73 30.86 -34.06
N THR A 147 35.29 31.47 -35.10
CA THR A 147 36.65 32.01 -35.08
C THR A 147 36.61 33.53 -35.06
N ALA A 148 37.67 34.13 -34.52
CA ALA A 148 37.89 35.57 -34.59
C ALA A 148 39.38 35.87 -34.79
N THR A 149 39.69 36.78 -35.70
CA THR A 149 41.05 37.29 -35.87
C THR A 149 41.26 38.46 -34.91
N PRO A 150 42.38 38.55 -34.17
CA PRO A 150 42.67 39.68 -33.29
C PRO A 150 42.53 41.03 -34.01
N SER A 151 41.91 42.01 -33.36
CA SER A 151 41.73 43.38 -33.86
C SER A 151 42.12 44.38 -32.77
N ALA A 152 42.50 45.58 -33.18
CA ALA A 152 42.70 46.70 -32.26
C ALA A 152 41.38 47.23 -31.68
N GLU A 153 40.25 46.96 -32.35
CA GLU A 153 38.91 47.35 -31.90
C GLU A 153 38.17 46.19 -31.22
N GLU A 154 37.18 46.52 -30.37
CA GLU A 154 36.34 45.54 -29.69
C GLU A 154 35.57 44.67 -30.71
N GLN A 155 35.50 43.37 -30.45
CA GLN A 155 34.74 42.41 -31.24
C GLN A 155 33.64 41.79 -30.38
N VAL A 156 32.40 41.92 -30.83
CA VAL A 156 31.25 41.26 -30.19
C VAL A 156 30.95 39.98 -30.94
N ILE A 157 31.19 38.84 -30.31
CA ILE A 157 30.93 37.52 -30.90
C ILE A 157 29.64 36.97 -30.31
N LEU A 158 28.61 36.92 -31.15
CA LEU A 158 27.31 36.34 -30.81
C LEU A 158 27.06 35.07 -31.65
N PRO A 159 26.21 34.15 -31.17
CA PRO A 159 25.65 33.09 -32.01
C PRO A 159 24.94 33.68 -33.22
N ASP A 160 25.07 33.01 -34.37
CA ASP A 160 24.35 33.36 -35.59
C ASP A 160 22.85 33.01 -35.48
N GLU A 161 22.05 33.51 -36.41
CA GLU A 161 20.62 33.20 -36.46
C GLU A 161 20.40 31.68 -36.53
N GLY A 162 19.50 31.18 -35.68
CA GLY A 162 19.23 29.75 -35.55
C GLY A 162 20.12 29.04 -34.52
N TYR A 163 21.17 29.65 -33.98
CA TYR A 163 21.95 29.16 -32.84
C TYR A 163 21.55 29.92 -31.56
N ASN A 164 21.74 29.28 -30.39
CA ASN A 164 21.35 29.89 -29.10
C ASN A 164 22.48 29.96 -28.08
N CYS A 165 23.66 29.38 -28.37
CA CYS A 165 24.85 29.51 -27.54
C CYS A 165 26.13 29.32 -28.37
N LEU A 166 27.25 29.84 -27.86
CA LEU A 166 28.59 29.54 -28.39
C LEU A 166 29.16 28.36 -27.61
N SER A 167 29.57 27.28 -28.29
CA SER A 167 30.33 26.19 -27.67
C SER A 167 31.81 26.48 -27.59
N GLN A 168 32.34 27.27 -28.54
CA GLN A 168 33.76 27.57 -28.64
C GLN A 168 33.97 28.87 -29.42
N VAL A 169 34.92 29.68 -28.95
CA VAL A 169 35.48 30.80 -29.72
C VAL A 169 36.98 30.56 -29.85
N THR A 170 37.44 30.39 -31.09
CA THR A 170 38.85 30.23 -31.40
C THR A 170 39.39 31.58 -31.88
N VAL A 171 40.26 32.19 -31.08
CA VAL A 171 40.97 33.41 -31.49
C VAL A 171 42.21 32.99 -32.29
N GLU A 172 42.30 33.45 -33.53
CA GLU A 172 43.42 33.15 -34.42
C GLU A 172 44.71 33.85 -33.96
N ALA A 173 45.84 33.41 -34.50
CA ALA A 173 47.11 34.07 -34.25
C ALA A 173 47.06 35.51 -34.78
N ILE A 174 47.71 36.45 -34.06
CA ILE A 174 47.85 37.83 -34.51
C ILE A 174 48.64 37.82 -35.83
N PRO A 175 48.09 38.34 -36.94
CA PRO A 175 48.84 38.42 -38.17
C PRO A 175 49.97 39.44 -37.99
N TYR A 176 51.20 39.05 -38.34
CA TYR A 176 52.33 39.95 -38.40
C TYR A 176 53.23 39.63 -39.59
N LYS A 177 53.90 40.66 -40.10
CA LYS A 177 54.91 40.54 -41.16
C LYS A 177 56.17 41.28 -40.75
N GLU A 178 57.32 40.69 -41.07
CA GLU A 178 58.62 41.30 -40.83
C GLU A 178 59.30 41.64 -42.16
N ALA A 179 59.88 42.84 -42.26
CA ALA A 179 60.64 43.27 -43.42
C ALA A 179 61.83 44.16 -43.01
N ALA A 180 62.99 43.96 -43.62
CA ALA A 180 64.14 44.84 -43.42
C ALA A 180 63.83 46.27 -43.91
N ASN A 181 64.22 47.29 -43.13
CA ASN A 181 63.99 48.69 -43.44
C ASN A 181 65.25 49.40 -43.95
N SER A 182 65.05 50.57 -44.57
CA SER A 182 66.13 51.40 -45.14
C SER A 182 67.11 51.97 -44.11
N ALA A 183 66.83 51.83 -42.81
CA ALA A 183 67.70 52.25 -41.72
C ALA A 183 68.53 51.09 -41.10
N GLY A 184 68.42 49.86 -41.64
CA GLY A 184 69.18 48.69 -41.19
C GLY A 184 68.53 47.88 -40.06
N GLY A 185 67.26 48.13 -39.72
CA GLY A 185 66.48 47.34 -38.74
C GLY A 185 65.34 46.53 -39.38
N THR A 186 64.59 45.77 -38.57
CA THR A 186 63.38 45.04 -39.00
C THR A 186 62.13 45.83 -38.66
N THR A 187 61.28 46.09 -39.65
CA THR A 187 59.92 46.60 -39.45
C THR A 187 58.99 45.43 -39.23
N VAL A 188 58.27 45.43 -38.10
CA VAL A 188 57.20 44.48 -37.83
C VAL A 188 55.87 45.19 -38.08
N THR A 189 55.12 44.74 -39.08
CA THR A 189 53.74 45.19 -39.33
C THR A 189 52.80 44.20 -38.67
N ILE A 190 52.06 44.65 -37.65
CA ILE A 190 51.05 43.87 -36.93
C ILE A 190 49.68 44.31 -37.44
N GLY A 191 48.83 43.37 -37.84
CA GLY A 191 47.51 43.64 -38.37
C GLY A 191 46.98 42.49 -39.22
#